data_AF-A0A4V2DDA5-F1
#
_entry.id   AF-A0A4V2DDA5-F1
#
_cell.length_a   1.000
_cell.length_b   1.000
_cell.length_c   1.000
_cell.angle_alpha   90.00
_cell.angle_beta   90.00
_cell.angle_gamma   90.00
#
_symmetry.space_group_name_H-M   'P 1'
#
loop_
_entity.id
_entity.type
_entity.pdbx_description
1 polymer ?
#
loop_
_entity_poly.entity_id
_entity_poly.type
_entity_poly.pdbx_seq_one_letter_code
_entity_poly.pdbx_strand_id
1 'polypeptide(L)' 'MCDVFDLDELEYSDGLSAEVIEEWDSLSHIRFIVAVEKRFGFRFSSAEIEGFSKVGDLVDSIAAHIA' A
#
# COMPACT_ATOMS: atom_id res chain seq x y z
N MET A 1 2.78 -4.01 -7.15
CA MET A 1 2.20 -4.80 -6.05
C MET A 1 2.70 -6.23 -6.12
N CYS A 2 2.52 -6.94 -7.25
CA CYS A 2 3.11 -8.27 -7.47
C CYS A 2 4.60 -8.35 -7.09
N ASP A 3 5.44 -7.42 -7.56
CA ASP A 3 6.87 -7.39 -7.20
C ASP A 3 7.16 -7.14 -5.71
N VAL A 4 6.23 -6.49 -4.99
CA VAL A 4 6.43 -6.14 -3.57
C VAL A 4 5.96 -7.26 -2.65
N PHE A 5 5.00 -8.07 -3.09
CA PHE A 5 4.45 -9.19 -2.34
C PHE A 5 4.92 -10.54 -2.89
N ASP A 6 5.87 -10.55 -3.84
CA ASP A 6 6.42 -11.75 -4.47
C ASP A 6 5.32 -12.69 -5.04
N LEU A 7 4.29 -12.09 -5.67
CA LEU A 7 3.14 -12.78 -6.26
C LEU A 7 3.23 -12.86 -7.79
N ASP A 8 2.85 -14.00 -8.36
CA ASP A 8 2.79 -14.19 -9.82
C ASP A 8 1.62 -13.41 -10.46
N GLU A 9 0.45 -13.45 -9.83
CA GLU A 9 -0.76 -12.75 -10.27
C GLU A 9 -1.52 -12.19 -9.06
N LEU A 10 -2.07 -11.00 -9.20
CA LEU A 10 -2.89 -10.35 -8.19
C LEU A 10 -3.99 -9.54 -8.88
N GLU A 11 -5.25 -9.92 -8.64
CA GLU A 11 -6.39 -9.11 -9.04
C GLU A 11 -6.57 -7.97 -8.05
N TYR A 12 -6.62 -6.75 -8.56
CA TYR A 12 -6.79 -5.57 -7.73
C TYR A 12 -8.19 -5.51 -7.11
N SER A 13 -8.25 -5.19 -5.81
CA SER A 13 -9.46 -4.79 -5.11
C SER A 13 -9.10 -3.83 -3.97
N ASP A 14 -9.96 -2.85 -3.69
CA ASP A 14 -9.78 -1.92 -2.56
C ASP A 14 -9.75 -2.64 -1.21
N GLY A 15 -10.33 -3.84 -1.15
CA GLY A 15 -10.36 -4.69 0.04
C GLY A 15 -9.10 -5.51 0.28
N LEU A 16 -8.10 -5.46 -0.59
CA LEU A 16 -6.84 -6.18 -0.38
C LEU A 16 -6.14 -5.66 0.87
N SER A 17 -5.74 -6.56 1.75
CA SER A 17 -5.09 -6.26 3.03
C SER A 17 -4.10 -7.38 3.40
N ALA A 18 -3.34 -7.17 4.47
CA ALA A 18 -2.47 -8.19 5.04
C ALA A 18 -3.22 -9.41 5.60
N GLU A 19 -4.54 -9.33 5.77
CA GLU A 19 -5.38 -10.48 6.14
C GLU A 19 -5.70 -11.39 4.95
N VAL A 20 -5.61 -10.85 3.72
CA VAL A 20 -5.94 -11.57 2.48
C VAL A 20 -4.69 -12.04 1.74
N ILE A 21 -3.62 -11.25 1.77
CA ILE A 21 -2.35 -11.56 1.12
C ILE A 21 -1.38 -12.10 2.18
N GLU A 22 -1.10 -13.41 2.14
CA GLU A 22 -0.27 -14.08 3.15
C GLU A 22 1.17 -13.55 3.19
N GLU A 23 1.70 -13.11 2.05
CA GLU A 23 3.04 -12.55 1.86
C GLU A 23 3.16 -11.09 2.32
N TRP A 24 2.03 -10.47 2.67
CA TRP A 24 2.01 -9.10 3.16
C TRP A 24 2.31 -9.08 4.66
N ASP A 25 3.61 -9.05 4.96
CA ASP A 25 4.13 -8.82 6.31
C ASP A 25 4.51 -7.35 6.57
N SER A 26 5.10 -7.08 7.73
CA SER A 26 5.56 -5.75 8.14
C SER A 26 6.61 -5.15 7.19
N LEU A 27 7.51 -5.97 6.65
CA LEU A 27 8.56 -5.49 5.73
C LEU A 27 7.96 -5.19 4.36
N SER A 28 7.12 -6.07 3.83
CA SER A 28 6.37 -5.86 2.58
C SER A 28 5.48 -4.63 2.66
N HIS A 29 4.84 -4.38 3.81
CA HIS A 29 4.08 -3.15 4.06
C HIS A 29 4.98 -1.91 3.91
N ILE A 30 6.10 -1.83 4.62
CA ILE A 30 7.02 -0.69 4.52
C ILE A 30 7.58 -0.52 3.10
N ARG A 31 7.97 -1.61 2.43
CA ARG A 31 8.43 -1.56 1.03
C ARG A 31 7.35 -1.00 0.12
N PHE A 32 6.09 -1.39 0.32
CA PHE A 32 4.97 -0.92 -0.48
C PHE A 32 4.73 0.57 -0.30
N ILE A 33 4.67 1.05 0.95
CA ILE A 33 4.55 2.47 1.27
C ILE A 33 5.67 3.28 0.60
N VAL A 34 6.93 2.86 0.77
CA VAL A 34 8.09 3.56 0.17
C VAL A 34 8.04 3.56 -1.35
N ALA A 35 7.56 2.48 -1.98
CA ALA A 35 7.41 2.41 -3.43
C ALA A 35 6.35 3.41 -3.93
N VAL A 36 5.25 3.55 -3.22
CA VAL A 36 4.16 4.49 -3.51
C VAL A 36 4.65 5.93 -3.36
N GLU A 37 5.27 6.26 -2.23
CA GLU A 37 5.87 7.58 -1.97
C GLU A 37 6.85 7.98 -3.08
N LYS A 38 7.75 7.07 -3.47
CA LYS A 38 8.70 7.30 -4.57
C LYS A 38 8.01 7.49 -5.92
N ARG A 39 6.91 6.78 -6.17
CA ARG A 39 6.17 6.85 -7.44
C ARG A 39 5.47 8.18 -7.61
N PHE A 40 4.87 8.72 -6.56
CA PHE A 40 4.07 9.94 -6.62
C PHE A 40 4.79 11.20 -6.12
N GLY A 41 5.96 11.05 -5.48
CA GLY A 41 6.80 12.18 -5.11
C GLY A 41 6.37 12.90 -3.83
N PHE A 42 5.60 12.26 -2.96
CA PHE A 42 5.22 12.78 -1.64
C PHE A 42 5.53 11.74 -0.55
N ARG A 43 5.34 12.13 0.72
CA ARG A 43 5.49 11.23 1.88
C ARG A 43 4.23 11.20 2.71
N PHE A 44 3.87 10.01 3.18
CA PHE A 44 2.84 9.85 4.18
C PHE A 44 3.40 10.18 5.56
N SER A 45 2.54 10.68 6.45
CA SER A 45 2.83 10.76 7.87
C SER A 45 2.75 9.39 8.53
N SER A 46 3.40 9.23 9.68
CA SER A 46 3.29 7.99 10.48
C SER A 46 1.84 7.65 10.83
N ALA A 47 1.02 8.66 11.14
CA ALA A 47 -0.39 8.46 11.47
C ALA A 47 -1.22 7.97 10.27
N GLU A 48 -0.92 8.43 9.05
CA GLU A 48 -1.55 7.89 7.83
C GLU A 48 -1.16 6.43 7.62
N ILE A 49 0.13 6.11 7.75
CA ILE A 49 0.63 4.73 7.59
C ILE A 49 -0.01 3.79 8.60
N GLU A 50 -0.11 4.19 9.87
CA GLU A 50 -0.79 3.42 10.92
C GLU A 50 -2.30 3.25 10.65
N GLY A 51 -2.91 4.15 9.87
CA GLY A 51 -4.32 4.10 9.50
C GLY A 51 -4.62 3.18 8.31
N PHE A 52 -3.62 2.78 7.52
CA PHE A 52 -3.83 1.98 6.32
C PHE A 52 -4.07 0.50 6.67
N SER A 53 -5.33 0.07 6.58
CA SER A 53 -5.73 -1.32 6.83
C SER A 53 -5.92 -2.11 5.54
N LYS A 54 -6.22 -1.43 4.43
CA LYS A 54 -6.43 -2.01 3.11
C LYS A 54 -5.93 -1.09 2.00
N VAL A 55 -5.76 -1.64 0.80
CA VAL A 55 -5.26 -0.89 -0.37
C VAL A 55 -6.16 0.31 -0.71
N GLY A 56 -7.48 0.21 -0.49
CA GLY A 56 -8.39 1.34 -0.70
C GLY A 56 -8.04 2.58 0.14
N ASP A 57 -7.67 2.41 1.41
CA ASP A 57 -7.29 3.53 2.29
C ASP A 57 -6.06 4.26 1.74
N LEU A 58 -5.13 3.49 1.16
CA LEU A 58 -3.94 4.01 0.51
C LEU A 58 -4.30 4.81 -0.75
N VAL A 59 -5.23 4.32 -1.57
CA VAL A 59 -5.69 5.00 -2.79
C VAL A 59 -6.38 6.32 -2.44
N ASP A 60 -7.24 6.33 -1.43
CA ASP A 60 -7.90 7.55 -0.95
C ASP A 60 -6.88 8.59 -0.45
N SER A 61 -5.86 8.15 0.28
CA SER A 61 -4.79 9.04 0.74
C SER A 61 -3.95 9.57 -0.43
N ILE A 62 -3.59 8.72 -1.40
CA ILE A 62 -2.89 9.17 -2.62
C ILE A 62 -3.71 10.24 -3.34
N ALA A 63 -5.02 10.01 -3.52
CA ALA A 63 -5.91 10.95 -4.19
C ALA A 63 -5.96 12.30 -3.46
N ALA A 64 -5.91 12.31 -2.13
CA ALA A 64 -5.87 13.52 -1.32
C ALA A 64 -4.55 14.31 -1.46
N HIS A 65 -3.41 13.64 -1.68
CA HIS A 65 -2.10 14.29 -1.86
C HIS A 65 -1.86 14.85 -3.26
N ILE A 66 -2.54 14.31 -4.28
CA ILE A 66 -2.37 14.72 -5.68
C ILE A 66 -3.43 15.72 -6.19
N ALA A 67 -4.42 16.04 -5.37
CA ALA A 67 -5.46 17.03 -5.65
C ALA A 67 -4.94 18.46 -5.41
#